data_AF-A0A0X1TJ74-F1
#
_entry.id   AF-A0A0X1TJ74-F1
#
_cell.length_a   1.000
_cell.length_b   1.000
_cell.length_c   1.000
_cell.angle_alpha   90.00
_cell.angle_beta   90.00
_cell.angle_gamma   90.00
#
_symmetry.space_group_name_H-M   'P 1'
#
loop_
_entity.id
_entity.type
_entity.pdbx_description
1 polymer ?
#
loop_
_entity_poly.entity_id
_entity_poly.type
_entity_poly.pdbx_seq_one_letter_code
_entity_poly.pdbx_strand_id
1 'polypeptide(L)'
;MQSPFVTLFLNLDETDEYAEEVALIIEEILKQRIQGIKNEKGIYATPTFPKLVYVLHEHNCLEGGKYDYITELAVECSSKRLYPDYISAKEMRKIYEGNVFSPMGQGTAHVKPCELLCA
;
A
#
# COMPACT_ATOMS: atom_id res chain seq x y z
N MET A 1 -0.39 24.21 -12.75
CA MET A 1 -1.21 23.81 -11.58
C MET A 1 -0.54 22.61 -10.95
N GLN A 2 -0.24 22.65 -9.65
CA GLN A 2 0.40 21.54 -8.95
C GLN A 2 -0.70 20.60 -8.41
N SER A 3 -0.56 19.29 -8.63
CA SER A 3 -1.46 18.31 -8.00
C SER A 3 -1.29 18.34 -6.48
N PRO A 4 -2.38 18.18 -5.70
CA PRO A 4 -2.29 18.18 -4.24
C PRO A 4 -1.37 17.04 -3.77
N PHE A 5 -0.56 17.34 -2.77
CA PHE A 5 0.30 16.34 -2.13
C PHE A 5 -0.57 15.52 -1.16
N VAL A 6 -0.94 14.31 -1.57
CA VAL A 6 -1.80 13.40 -0.79
C VAL A 6 -1.26 11.98 -0.78
N THR A 7 -1.38 11.33 0.38
CA THR A 7 -1.00 9.93 0.59
C THR A 7 -2.22 9.16 1.05
N LEU A 8 -2.46 7.99 0.47
CA LEU A 8 -3.41 7.01 0.97
C LEU A 8 -2.65 5.97 1.79
N PHE A 9 -3.07 5.81 3.04
CA PHE A 9 -2.53 4.82 3.97
C PHE A 9 -3.42 3.59 3.94
N LEU A 10 -2.92 2.54 3.27
CA LEU A 10 -3.62 1.29 3.02
C LEU A 10 -3.30 0.34 4.18
N ASN A 11 -3.98 0.56 5.31
CA ASN A 11 -3.87 -0.26 6.51
C ASN A 11 -5.09 -1.15 6.67
N LEU A 12 -4.88 -2.46 6.73
CA LEU A 12 -5.94 -3.44 6.95
C LEU A 12 -5.79 -4.01 8.36
N ASP A 13 -6.67 -3.62 9.27
CA ASP A 13 -6.77 -4.19 10.60
C ASP A 13 -7.84 -5.29 10.60
N GLU A 14 -7.44 -6.55 10.80
CA GLU A 14 -8.36 -7.69 10.76
C GLU A 14 -9.35 -7.73 11.94
N THR A 15 -9.10 -6.92 12.98
CA THR A 15 -9.98 -6.82 14.15
C THR A 15 -11.11 -5.80 13.98
N ASP A 16 -11.05 -4.98 12.92
CA ASP A 16 -12.07 -4.00 12.59
C ASP A 16 -13.31 -4.67 11.99
N GLU A 17 -14.51 -4.17 12.35
CA GLU A 17 -15.77 -4.73 11.84
C GLU A 17 -15.92 -4.55 10.31
N TYR A 18 -15.20 -3.60 9.71
CA TYR A 18 -15.18 -3.31 8.28
C TYR A 18 -13.93 -3.85 7.56
N ALA A 19 -13.21 -4.81 8.16
CA ALA A 19 -11.96 -5.34 7.58
C ALA A 19 -12.14 -5.87 6.15
N GLU A 20 -13.29 -6.47 5.84
CA GLU A 20 -13.57 -7.00 4.50
C GLU A 20 -13.84 -5.89 3.48
N GLU A 21 -14.58 -4.86 3.86
CA GLU A 21 -14.81 -3.67 3.03
C GLU A 21 -13.51 -2.91 2.79
N VAL A 22 -12.67 -2.76 3.82
CA VAL A 22 -11.33 -2.15 3.69
C VAL A 22 -10.47 -2.95 2.72
N ALA A 23 -10.49 -4.28 2.81
CA ALA A 23 -9.79 -5.16 1.88
C ALA A 23 -10.21 -4.91 0.42
N LEU A 24 -11.52 -4.85 0.16
CA LEU A 24 -12.08 -4.55 -1.16
C LEU A 24 -11.67 -3.17 -1.69
N ILE A 25 -11.67 -2.15 -0.82
CA ILE A 25 -11.26 -0.79 -1.18
C ILE A 25 -9.77 -0.77 -1.56
N ILE A 26 -8.92 -1.41 -0.77
CA ILE A 26 -7.49 -1.48 -1.03
C ILE A 26 -7.21 -2.22 -2.35
N GLU A 27 -7.89 -3.35 -2.58
CA GLU A 27 -7.79 -4.11 -3.82
C GLU A 27 -8.14 -3.25 -5.04
N GLU A 28 -9.25 -2.51 -4.99
CA GLU A 28 -9.66 -1.66 -6.10
C GLU A 28 -8.70 -0.48 -6.33
N ILE A 29 -8.17 0.13 -5.26
CA ILE A 29 -7.14 1.18 -5.37
C ILE A 29 -5.90 0.66 -6.12
N LEU A 30 -5.45 -0.56 -5.79
CA LEU A 30 -4.28 -1.17 -6.44
C LEU A 30 -4.58 -1.51 -7.91
N LYS A 31 -5.75 -2.06 -8.23
CA LYS A 31 -6.17 -2.34 -9.61
C LYS A 31 -6.20 -1.08 -10.48
N GLN A 32 -6.80 0.00 -9.97
CA GLN A 32 -6.83 1.29 -10.65
C GLN A 32 -5.42 1.86 -10.84
N ARG A 33 -4.55 1.74 -9.82
CA ARG A 33 -3.16 2.18 -9.93
C ARG A 33 -2.42 1.41 -11.02
N ILE A 34 -2.54 0.08 -11.06
CA ILE A 34 -1.96 -0.79 -12.10
C ILE A 34 -2.42 -0.33 -13.49
N GLN A 35 -3.74 -0.13 -13.67
CA GLN A 35 -4.30 0.38 -14.93
C GLN A 35 -3.67 1.73 -15.32
N GLY A 36 -3.45 2.61 -14.34
CA GLY A 36 -2.89 3.94 -14.54
C GLY A 36 -3.93 4.93 -15.05
N ILE A 37 -3.51 6.18 -15.23
CA ILE A 37 -4.42 7.27 -15.66
C ILE A 37 -4.11 7.62 -17.12
N LYS A 38 -5.15 7.72 -17.95
CA LYS A 38 -5.00 8.25 -19.31
C LYS A 38 -4.67 9.73 -19.24
N ASN A 39 -3.57 10.11 -19.88
CA ASN A 39 -3.27 11.52 -20.12
C ASN A 39 -4.09 12.06 -21.31
N GLU A 40 -3.95 13.34 -21.62
CA GLU A 40 -4.63 14.03 -22.74
C GLU A 40 -4.34 13.40 -24.11
N LYS A 41 -3.26 12.61 -24.21
CA LYS A 41 -2.86 11.89 -25.43
C LYS A 41 -3.39 10.45 -25.47
N GLY A 42 -4.23 10.05 -24.51
CA GLY A 42 -4.80 8.71 -24.42
C GLY A 42 -3.86 7.62 -23.91
N ILE A 43 -2.66 7.99 -23.45
CA ILE A 43 -1.61 7.07 -22.98
C ILE A 43 -1.78 6.87 -21.46
N TYR A 44 -1.77 5.62 -21.02
CA TYR A 44 -1.82 5.26 -19.60
C TYR A 44 -0.48 5.54 -18.91
N ALA A 45 -0.41 6.65 -18.20
CA ALA A 45 0.77 7.07 -17.45
C ALA A 45 0.68 6.66 -15.98
N THR A 46 1.85 6.55 -15.35
CA THR A 46 1.95 6.34 -13.90
C THR A 46 1.64 7.65 -13.19
N PRO A 47 0.56 7.73 -12.38
CA PRO A 47 0.20 8.96 -11.71
C PRO A 47 1.17 9.27 -10.56
N THR A 48 1.55 10.55 -10.43
CA THR A 48 2.44 11.02 -9.34
C THR A 48 1.75 11.00 -7.98
N PHE A 49 0.45 11.28 -7.92
CA PHE A 49 -0.39 11.27 -6.72
C PHE A 49 -1.73 10.56 -6.95
N PRO A 50 -2.37 10.03 -5.90
CA PRO A 50 -1.89 9.93 -4.53
C PRO A 50 -0.65 9.04 -4.39
N LYS A 51 0.18 9.27 -3.38
CA LYS A 51 1.14 8.25 -2.92
C LYS A 51 0.37 7.13 -2.25
N LEU A 52 0.84 5.89 -2.38
CA LEU A 52 0.22 4.74 -1.72
C LEU A 52 1.23 4.15 -0.74
N VAL A 53 0.79 3.91 0.49
CA VAL A 53 1.59 3.25 1.53
C VAL A 53 0.80 2.05 2.01
N TYR A 54 1.33 0.85 1.76
CA TYR A 54 0.74 -0.43 2.14
C TYR A 54 1.35 -0.94 3.44
N VAL A 55 0.50 -1.28 4.40
CA VAL A 55 0.94 -1.74 5.72
C VAL A 55 0.90 -3.26 5.78
N LEU A 56 2.00 -3.83 6.25
CA LEU A 56 2.19 -5.27 6.40
C LEU A 56 1.98 -5.68 7.85
N HIS A 57 1.08 -6.64 8.02
CA HIS A 57 0.74 -7.40 9.21
C HIS A 57 0.89 -8.89 8.91
N GLU A 58 0.74 -9.73 9.94
CA GLU A 58 0.87 -11.19 9.80
C GLU A 58 -0.19 -11.80 8.86
N HIS A 59 -1.35 -11.16 8.71
CA HIS A 59 -2.44 -11.62 7.84
C HIS A 59 -2.34 -11.16 6.38
N ASN A 60 -1.32 -10.38 6.01
CA ASN A 60 -1.12 -9.87 4.65
C ASN A 60 0.38 -9.69 4.29
N CYS A 61 1.25 -10.58 4.74
CA CYS A 61 2.70 -10.50 4.48
C CYS A 61 3.27 -11.63 3.61
N LEU A 62 2.44 -12.32 2.83
CA LEU A 62 2.82 -13.46 1.96
C LEU A 62 3.27 -14.72 2.72
N GLU A 63 2.85 -14.86 3.98
CA GLU A 63 3.17 -16.01 4.85
C GLU A 63 1.96 -16.96 5.06
N GLY A 64 0.94 -16.89 4.19
CA GLY A 64 -0.29 -17.70 4.26
C GLY A 64 -1.48 -17.00 4.93
N GLY A 65 -1.43 -15.67 5.05
CA GLY A 65 -2.47 -14.84 5.62
C GLY A 65 -3.70 -14.68 4.72
N LYS A 66 -4.87 -14.41 5.33
CA LYS A 66 -6.17 -14.26 4.63
C LYS A 66 -6.10 -13.26 3.46
N TYR A 67 -5.29 -12.22 3.58
CA TYR A 67 -5.24 -11.09 2.65
C TYR A 67 -3.95 -11.04 1.82
N ASP A 68 -3.16 -12.11 1.78
CA ASP A 68 -1.93 -12.17 0.99
C ASP A 68 -2.14 -11.93 -0.50
N TYR A 69 -3.32 -12.27 -1.04
CA TYR A 69 -3.69 -11.97 -2.42
C TYR A 69 -3.68 -10.46 -2.73
N ILE A 70 -3.94 -9.60 -1.74
CA ILE A 70 -3.84 -8.14 -1.87
C ILE A 70 -2.36 -7.73 -1.90
N THR A 71 -1.52 -8.42 -1.15
CA THR A 71 -0.06 -8.17 -1.14
C THR A 71 0.59 -8.58 -2.45
N GLU A 72 0.16 -9.69 -3.06
CA GLU A 72 0.55 -10.06 -4.42
C GLU A 72 0.19 -8.95 -5.43
N LEU A 73 -1.03 -8.41 -5.33
CA LEU A 73 -1.48 -7.29 -6.14
C LEU A 73 -0.67 -6.00 -5.87
N ALA A 74 -0.29 -5.75 -4.62
CA ALA A 74 0.56 -4.62 -4.24
C ALA A 74 1.95 -4.75 -4.87
N VAL A 75 2.53 -5.95 -4.87
CA VAL A 75 3.82 -6.24 -5.51
C VAL A 75 3.74 -6.03 -7.03
N GLU A 76 2.68 -6.51 -7.67
CA GLU A 76 2.43 -6.22 -9.09
C GLU A 76 2.34 -4.71 -9.33
N CYS A 77 1.57 -4.00 -8.50
CA CYS A 77 1.37 -2.56 -8.59
C CYS A 77 2.69 -1.79 -8.49
N SER A 78 3.53 -2.08 -7.50
CA SER A 78 4.82 -1.38 -7.32
C SER A 78 5.79 -1.67 -8.47
N SER A 79 5.80 -2.91 -9.01
CA SER A 79 6.63 -3.27 -10.16
C SER A 79 6.27 -2.48 -11.43
N LYS A 80 4.98 -2.16 -11.63
CA LYS A 80 4.49 -1.42 -12.81
C LYS A 80 4.44 0.10 -12.60
N ARG A 81 4.23 0.55 -11.36
CA ARG A 81 3.78 1.93 -11.05
C ARG A 81 4.53 2.58 -9.87
N LEU A 82 5.64 1.99 -9.43
CA LEU A 82 6.53 2.44 -8.35
C LEU A 82 5.95 2.38 -6.93
N TYR A 83 4.63 2.50 -6.79
CA TYR A 83 3.88 2.44 -5.54
C TYR A 83 2.98 1.18 -5.51
N PRO A 84 2.61 0.66 -4.35
CA PRO A 84 2.79 1.25 -3.02
C PRO A 84 4.21 1.14 -2.45
N ASP A 85 4.53 2.07 -1.54
CA ASP A 85 5.60 1.92 -0.55
C ASP A 85 5.12 0.99 0.57
N TYR A 86 6.03 0.29 1.24
CA TYR A 86 5.69 -0.69 2.27
C TYR A 86 6.16 -0.25 3.66
N ILE A 87 5.32 -0.50 4.67
CA ILE A 87 5.64 -0.29 6.09
C ILE A 87 5.28 -1.55 6.87
N SER A 88 6.18 -2.01 7.74
CA SER A 88 5.90 -3.10 8.68
C SER A 88 5.17 -2.59 9.92
N ALA A 89 3.95 -3.06 10.18
CA ALA A 89 3.23 -2.76 11.42
C ALA A 89 3.98 -3.29 12.64
N LYS A 90 4.59 -4.48 12.51
CA LYS A 90 5.39 -5.12 13.58
C LYS A 90 6.53 -4.21 14.04
N GLU A 91 7.31 -3.66 13.11
CA GLU A 91 8.41 -2.75 13.46
C GLU A 91 7.89 -1.39 13.95
N MET A 92 6.81 -0.87 13.36
CA MET A 92 6.20 0.39 13.80
C MET A 92 5.71 0.32 15.25
N ARG A 93 5.04 -0.77 15.64
CA ARG A 93 4.59 -0.98 17.04
C ARG A 93 5.75 -1.04 18.03
N LYS A 94 6.90 -1.63 17.65
CA LYS A 94 8.09 -1.66 18.51
C LYS A 94 8.67 -0.28 18.78
N ILE A 95 8.66 0.59 17.76
CA ILE A 95 9.26 1.93 17.83
C ILE A 95 8.31 2.92 18.52
N TYR A 96 7.00 2.79 18.28
CA TYR A 96 6.00 3.78 18.68
C TYR A 96 4.99 3.26 19.70
N GLU A 97 5.46 2.54 20.73
CA GLU A 97 4.64 2.16 21.89
C GLU A 97 3.33 1.43 21.53
N GLY A 98 3.40 0.51 20.56
CA GLY A 98 2.25 -0.28 20.11
C GLY A 98 1.38 0.36 19.04
N ASN A 99 1.69 1.59 18.62
CA ASN A 99 0.89 2.34 17.66
C ASN A 99 1.27 2.04 16.21
N VAL A 100 0.27 2.08 15.32
CA VAL A 100 0.43 2.05 13.86
C VAL A 100 -0.29 3.27 13.31
N PHE A 101 0.42 4.12 12.57
CA PHE A 101 -0.15 5.38 12.05
C PHE A 101 0.44 5.76 10.70
N SER A 102 -0.34 6.52 9.94
CA SER A 102 0.07 7.02 8.63
C SER A 102 1.28 7.95 8.76
N PRO A 103 2.26 7.86 7.85
CA PRO A 103 3.29 8.88 7.75
C PRO A 103 2.68 10.24 7.38
N MET A 104 3.23 11.32 7.96
CA MET A 104 2.88 12.68 7.57
C MET A 104 3.67 13.07 6.31
N GLY A 105 2.99 13.25 5.19
CA GLY A 105 3.59 13.76 3.97
C GLY A 105 4.54 12.75 3.29
N GLN A 106 5.84 13.10 3.20
CA GLN A 106 6.84 12.31 2.47
C GLN A 106 7.53 11.22 3.29
N GLY A 107 7.47 11.24 4.62
CA GLY A 107 8.32 10.40 5.45
C GLY A 107 7.80 8.98 5.60
N THR A 108 8.21 8.05 4.74
CA THR A 108 7.94 6.61 4.89
C THR A 108 9.16 5.88 5.48
N ALA A 109 8.96 5.10 6.55
CA ALA A 109 9.95 4.11 7.00
C ALA A 109 9.90 2.93 6.01
N HIS A 110 10.65 3.03 4.91
CA HIS A 110 10.60 2.05 3.81
C HIS A 110 11.07 0.67 4.26
N VAL A 111 10.23 -0.36 4.01
CA VAL A 111 10.67 -1.75 3.83
C VAL A 111 10.83 -1.96 2.31
N LYS A 112 11.96 -2.52 1.86
CA LYS A 112 12.16 -2.73 0.42
C LYS A 112 11.28 -3.89 -0.07
N PRO A 113 10.68 -3.81 -1.28
CA PRO A 113 9.88 -4.90 -1.85
C PRO A 113 10.64 -6.23 -1.94
N CYS A 114 11.97 -6.17 -2.07
CA CYS A 114 12.82 -7.36 -2.18
C CYS A 114 12.98 -8.11 -0.84
N GLU A 115 12.82 -7.42 0.30
CA GLU A 115 12.86 -8.05 1.63
C GLU A 115 11.53 -8.76 1.96
N LEU A 116 10.43 -8.35 1.33
CA LEU A 116 9.13 -9.03 1.43
C LEU A 116 9.07 -10.39 0.71
N LEU A 117 9.84 -10.55 -0.37
CA LEU A 117 9.84 -11.77 -1.18
C LEU A 117 10.85 -12.82 -0.67
N CYS A 118 11.60 -12.50 0.38
CA CYS A 118 12.67 -13.35 0.92
C CYS A 118 12.42 -13.81 2.37
N ALA A 119 11.21 -13.61 2.91
CA ALA A 119 10.76 -14.19 4.18
C ALA A 119 9.83 -15.37 3.90
#